data_AF-A0A916RKP2-F1
#
_entry.id   AF-A0A916RKP2-F1
#
_cell.length_a   1.000
_cell.length_b   1.000
_cell.length_c   1.000
_cell.angle_alpha   90.00
_cell.angle_beta   90.00
_cell.angle_gamma   90.00
#
_symmetry.space_group_name_H-M   'P 1'
#
loop_
_entity.id
_entity.type
_entity.pdbx_description
1 polymer ?
#
loop_
_entity_poly.entity_id
_entity_poly.type
_entity_poly.pdbx_seq_one_letter_code
_entity_poly.pdbx_strand_id
1 'polypeptide(L)'
;MNTFILFVYLLFVVAPLSNLVHELGHLIGAKLAKADSITLLHGRGRTVQQFSFKNINIQFGWLFFTTGLTKSNREQAYHPNEKIYISFMGPFFNGIIVFIFYFLYQLLPNAYISLVVLYNSWLFIMNIIPFKIGKQRSDGYIIIREIFRKMYTSR
;
A
#
# COMPACT_ATOMS: atom_id res chain seq x y z
N MET A 1 -25.45 -6.28 -15.97
CA MET A 1 -25.03 -5.41 -14.83
C MET A 1 -24.78 -4.01 -15.39
N ASN A 2 -25.24 -2.95 -14.73
CA ASN A 2 -25.02 -1.59 -15.23
C ASN A 2 -23.54 -1.21 -15.04
N THR A 3 -22.81 -0.98 -16.14
CA THR A 3 -21.39 -0.61 -16.14
C THR A 3 -21.12 0.62 -15.27
N PHE A 4 -22.06 1.55 -15.19
CA PHE A 4 -21.96 2.72 -14.32
C PHE A 4 -21.86 2.35 -12.84
N ILE A 5 -22.66 1.37 -12.38
CA ILE A 5 -22.64 0.90 -10.99
C ILE A 5 -21.30 0.26 -10.66
N LEU A 6 -20.77 -0.56 -11.58
CA LEU A 6 -19.46 -1.20 -11.42
C LEU A 6 -18.32 -0.16 -11.34
N PHE A 7 -18.40 0.90 -12.14
CA PHE A 7 -17.43 1.99 -12.09
C PHE A 7 -17.49 2.77 -10.78
N VAL A 8 -18.67 3.10 -10.28
CA VAL A 8 -18.86 3.75 -8.97
C VAL A 8 -18.33 2.85 -7.85
N TYR A 9 -18.62 1.55 -7.90
CA TYR A 9 -18.09 0.57 -6.95
C TYR A 9 -16.56 0.50 -6.98
N LEU A 10 -15.96 0.48 -8.17
CA LEU A 10 -14.50 0.50 -8.32
C LEU A 10 -13.88 1.73 -7.65
N LEU A 11 -14.40 2.93 -7.95
CA LEU A 11 -13.81 4.18 -7.48
C LEU A 11 -14.01 4.45 -5.99
N PHE A 12 -15.18 4.14 -5.45
CA PHE A 12 -15.54 4.53 -4.08
C PHE A 12 -15.42 3.41 -3.07
N VAL A 13 -15.30 2.15 -3.51
CA VAL A 13 -15.18 0.99 -2.62
C VAL A 13 -13.86 0.26 -2.86
N VAL A 14 -13.63 -0.23 -4.07
CA VAL A 14 -12.46 -1.09 -4.34
C VAL A 14 -11.16 -0.30 -4.23
N ALA A 15 -11.04 0.83 -4.92
CA ALA A 15 -9.80 1.60 -4.97
C ALA A 15 -9.36 2.13 -3.59
N PRO A 16 -10.24 2.75 -2.77
CA PRO A 16 -9.87 3.20 -1.44
C PRO A 16 -9.53 2.04 -0.50
N LEU A 17 -10.34 0.98 -0.47
CA LEU A 17 -10.06 -0.17 0.41
C LEU A 17 -8.75 -0.88 0.04
N SER A 18 -8.49 -1.06 -1.26
CA SER A 18 -7.26 -1.71 -1.72
C SER A 18 -6.02 -0.85 -1.44
N ASN A 19 -6.11 0.48 -1.64
CA ASN A 19 -5.05 1.40 -1.23
C ASN A 19 -4.85 1.39 0.29
N LEU A 20 -5.92 1.31 1.07
CA LEU A 20 -5.82 1.21 2.53
C LEU A 20 -5.10 -0.09 2.95
N VAL A 21 -5.45 -1.24 2.35
CA VAL A 21 -4.76 -2.51 2.60
C VAL A 21 -3.27 -2.42 2.27
N HIS A 22 -2.93 -1.80 1.13
CA HIS A 22 -1.55 -1.55 0.74
C HIS A 22 -0.78 -0.73 1.79
N GLU A 23 -1.35 0.40 2.23
CA GLU A 23 -0.73 1.24 3.26
C GLU A 23 -0.63 0.54 4.62
N LEU A 24 -1.63 -0.28 4.97
CA LEU A 24 -1.58 -1.12 6.17
C LEU A 24 -0.43 -2.14 6.10
N GLY A 25 -0.13 -2.67 4.91
CA GLY A 25 1.07 -3.48 4.68
C GLY A 25 2.34 -2.73 5.07
N HIS A 26 2.54 -1.51 4.57
CA HIS A 26 3.69 -0.68 4.95
C HIS A 26 3.74 -0.36 6.45
N LEU A 27 2.57 -0.09 7.07
CA LEU A 27 2.48 0.15 8.50
C LEU A 27 2.93 -1.08 9.29
N ILE A 28 2.47 -2.28 8.91
CA ILE A 28 2.88 -3.54 9.54
C ILE A 28 4.38 -3.74 9.35
N GLY A 29 4.91 -3.52 8.14
CA GLY A 29 6.34 -3.53 7.88
C GLY A 29 7.11 -2.58 8.80
N ALA A 30 6.68 -1.32 8.90
CA ALA A 30 7.34 -0.33 9.75
C ALA A 30 7.27 -0.69 11.24
N LYS A 31 6.17 -1.31 11.68
CA LYS A 31 6.02 -1.79 13.06
C LYS A 31 6.97 -2.96 13.36
N LEU A 32 7.12 -3.90 12.42
CA LEU A 32 8.11 -4.98 12.51
C LEU A 32 9.55 -4.43 12.53
N ALA A 33 9.78 -3.30 11.84
CA ALA A 33 11.03 -2.54 11.86
C ALA A 33 11.25 -1.67 13.10
N LYS A 34 10.37 -1.79 14.11
CA LYS A 34 10.43 -1.01 15.35
C LYS A 34 10.52 0.49 15.07
N ALA A 35 9.68 1.00 14.16
CA ALA A 35 9.56 2.43 13.93
C ALA A 35 9.13 3.17 15.20
N ASP A 36 9.76 4.31 15.48
CA ASP A 36 9.43 5.14 16.65
C ASP A 36 8.12 5.90 16.44
N SER A 37 7.81 6.23 15.19
CA SER A 37 6.51 6.78 14.79
C SER A 37 6.10 6.34 13.39
N ILE A 38 4.82 6.10 13.21
CA ILE A 38 4.23 5.71 11.92
C ILE A 38 3.00 6.59 11.70
N THR A 39 2.94 7.26 10.56
CA THR A 39 1.77 8.03 10.12
C THR A 39 1.21 7.42 8.85
N LEU A 40 -0.01 6.91 8.91
CA LEU A 40 -0.77 6.46 7.75
C LEU A 40 -1.74 7.56 7.36
N LEU A 41 -1.59 8.07 6.15
CA LEU A 41 -2.51 9.03 5.53
C LEU A 41 -3.32 8.29 4.48
N HIS A 42 -4.64 8.34 4.60
CA HIS A 42 -5.55 7.79 3.60
C HIS A 42 -6.44 8.92 3.06
N GLY A 43 -6.28 9.22 1.78
CA GLY A 43 -6.91 10.36 1.13
C GLY A 43 -6.06 11.62 1.09
N ARG A 44 -6.65 12.68 0.53
CA ARG A 44 -6.02 14.00 0.37
C ARG A 44 -6.95 15.11 0.88
N GLY A 45 -6.37 16.25 1.23
CA GLY A 45 -7.10 17.44 1.68
C GLY A 45 -7.20 17.54 3.20
N ARG A 46 -8.25 18.22 3.70
CA ARG A 46 -8.47 18.41 5.14
C ARG A 46 -8.72 17.05 5.80
N THR A 47 -8.01 16.79 6.90
CA THR A 47 -8.23 15.62 7.75
C THR A 47 -9.63 15.70 8.34
N VAL A 48 -10.46 14.71 8.03
CA VAL A 48 -11.83 14.56 8.54
C VAL A 48 -11.80 13.80 9.85
N GLN A 49 -10.98 12.76 9.91
CA GLN A 49 -10.85 11.91 11.09
C GLN A 49 -9.40 11.56 11.33
N GLN A 50 -9.01 11.55 12.60
CA GLN A 50 -7.67 11.19 13.04
C GLN A 50 -7.77 10.26 14.25
N PHE A 51 -6.99 9.20 14.22
CA PHE A 51 -6.83 8.28 15.32
C PHE A 51 -5.36 8.15 15.66
N SER A 52 -5.00 8.43 16.92
CA SER A 52 -3.65 8.18 17.42
C SER A 52 -3.70 7.08 18.46
N PHE A 53 -2.91 6.03 18.23
CA PHE A 53 -2.72 4.97 19.21
C PHE A 53 -1.23 4.64 19.35
N LYS A 54 -0.67 4.91 20.53
CA LYS A 54 0.77 4.80 20.82
C LYS A 54 1.58 5.62 19.80
N ASN A 55 2.46 4.95 19.05
CA ASN A 55 3.32 5.54 18.02
C ASN A 55 2.68 5.57 16.62
N ILE A 56 1.40 5.20 16.48
CA ILE A 56 0.70 5.13 15.20
C ILE A 56 -0.32 6.26 15.12
N ASN A 57 -0.24 7.05 14.06
CA ASN A 57 -1.21 8.08 13.72
C ASN A 57 -1.88 7.74 12.38
N ILE A 58 -3.19 7.56 12.38
CA ILE A 58 -3.99 7.26 11.18
C ILE A 58 -4.85 8.47 10.89
N GLN A 59 -4.72 9.02 9.69
CA GLN A 59 -5.42 10.23 9.25
C GLN A 59 -6.20 9.94 7.98
N PHE A 60 -7.48 10.28 7.99
CA PHE A 60 -8.38 10.18 6.85
C PHE A 60 -8.68 11.57 6.30
N GLY A 61 -8.27 11.83 5.07
CA GLY A 61 -8.59 13.06 4.34
C GLY A 61 -9.97 12.99 3.68
N TRP A 62 -10.57 14.16 3.45
CA TRP A 62 -11.87 14.26 2.76
C TRP A 62 -11.91 13.53 1.40
N LEU A 63 -10.83 13.64 0.61
CA LEU A 63 -10.70 12.94 -0.67
C LEU A 63 -10.08 11.55 -0.47
N PHE A 64 -10.75 10.69 0.30
CA PHE A 64 -10.29 9.35 0.67
C PHE A 64 -9.98 8.45 -0.54
N PHE A 65 -10.60 8.70 -1.69
CA PHE A 65 -10.44 7.90 -2.90
C PHE A 65 -9.18 8.18 -3.73
N THR A 66 -8.36 9.17 -3.37
CA THR A 66 -7.30 9.67 -4.26
C THR A 66 -5.94 9.01 -4.09
N THR A 67 -5.46 8.82 -2.85
CA THR A 67 -4.10 8.33 -2.59
C THR A 67 -3.96 7.86 -1.14
N GLY A 68 -3.07 6.90 -0.90
CA GLY A 68 -2.57 6.54 0.42
C GLY A 68 -1.11 6.96 0.56
N LEU A 69 -0.65 7.20 1.79
CA LEU A 69 0.76 7.38 2.08
C LEU A 69 1.07 6.99 3.52
N THR A 70 1.95 6.00 3.68
CA THR A 70 2.54 5.65 4.96
C THR A 70 3.92 6.26 5.10
N LYS A 71 4.12 7.02 6.17
CA LYS A 71 5.42 7.56 6.57
C LYS A 71 5.83 6.91 7.88
N SER A 72 7.03 6.33 7.93
CA SER A 72 7.63 5.86 9.17
C SER A 72 8.90 6.66 9.47
N ASN A 73 9.11 6.94 10.75
CA ASN A 73 10.33 7.59 11.22
C ASN A 73 10.93 6.78 12.38
N ARG A 74 12.26 6.77 12.44
CA ARG A 74 13.05 6.17 13.51
C ARG A 74 14.28 7.03 13.75
N GLU A 75 14.63 7.24 15.01
CA GLU A 75 15.80 8.02 15.44
C GLU A 75 17.08 7.41 14.88
N GLN A 76 17.24 6.09 14.99
CA GLN A 76 18.27 5.37 14.28
C GLN A 76 17.84 5.07 12.85
N ALA A 77 18.69 5.41 11.88
CA ALA A 77 18.42 5.15 10.46
C ALA A 77 18.09 3.67 10.19
N TYR A 78 17.09 3.42 9.34
CA TYR A 78 16.74 2.06 8.91
C TYR A 78 17.89 1.39 8.15
N HIS A 79 18.17 0.14 8.51
CA HIS A 79 19.04 -0.74 7.73
C HIS A 79 18.42 -0.99 6.34
N PRO A 80 19.24 -1.28 5.32
CA PRO A 80 18.75 -1.56 3.97
C PRO A 80 17.70 -2.67 3.92
N ASN A 81 17.92 -3.77 4.66
CA ASN A 81 16.96 -4.88 4.74
C ASN A 81 15.61 -4.42 5.32
N GLU A 82 15.62 -3.50 6.28
CA GLU A 82 14.40 -2.95 6.89
C GLU A 82 13.59 -2.15 5.89
N LYS A 83 14.24 -1.27 5.13
CA LYS A 83 13.57 -0.51 4.07
C LYS A 83 13.02 -1.43 2.98
N ILE A 84 13.75 -2.50 2.63
CA ILE A 84 13.31 -3.48 1.65
C ILE A 84 12.01 -4.15 2.09
N TYR A 85 11.95 -4.73 3.29
CA TYR A 85 10.71 -5.40 3.70
C TYR A 85 9.59 -4.42 4.03
N ILE A 86 9.87 -3.23 4.57
CA ILE A 86 8.83 -2.19 4.77
C ILE A 86 8.16 -1.86 3.44
N SER A 87 8.96 -1.63 2.39
CA SER A 87 8.45 -1.31 1.05
C SER A 87 7.76 -2.51 0.41
N PHE A 88 8.26 -3.73 0.65
CA PHE A 88 7.63 -4.94 0.09
C PHE A 88 6.29 -5.31 0.73
N MET A 89 6.06 -4.96 2.00
CA MET A 89 4.85 -5.35 2.71
C MET A 89 3.57 -4.74 2.12
N GLY A 90 3.62 -3.55 1.51
CA GLY A 90 2.45 -2.98 0.84
C GLY A 90 1.97 -3.83 -0.35
N PRO A 91 2.82 -4.07 -1.36
CA PRO A 91 2.50 -4.97 -2.46
C PRO A 91 2.14 -6.38 -1.97
N PHE A 92 2.91 -6.93 -1.01
CA PHE A 92 2.66 -8.27 -0.48
C PHE A 92 1.23 -8.45 0.03
N PHE A 93 0.69 -7.48 0.79
CA PHE A 93 -0.69 -7.53 1.27
C PHE A 93 -1.71 -7.46 0.14
N ASN A 94 -1.48 -6.67 -0.91
CA ASN A 94 -2.35 -6.70 -2.09
C ASN A 94 -2.30 -8.07 -2.78
N GLY A 95 -1.14 -8.71 -2.85
CA GLY A 95 -0.99 -10.07 -3.37
C GLY A 95 -1.81 -11.09 -2.57
N ILE A 96 -1.83 -10.98 -1.24
CA ILE A 96 -2.70 -11.80 -0.38
C ILE A 96 -4.18 -11.57 -0.70
N ILE A 97 -4.62 -10.32 -0.86
CA ILE A 97 -6.01 -10.01 -1.24
C ILE A 97 -6.35 -10.62 -2.60
N VAL A 98 -5.47 -10.51 -3.59
CA VAL A 98 -5.66 -11.16 -4.91
C VAL A 98 -5.86 -12.65 -4.74
N PHE A 99 -5.00 -13.32 -3.97
CA PHE A 99 -5.07 -14.76 -3.75
C PHE A 99 -6.42 -15.16 -3.11
N ILE A 100 -6.79 -14.50 -1.99
CA ILE A 100 -8.05 -14.77 -1.29
C ILE A 100 -9.27 -14.56 -2.19
N PHE A 101 -9.35 -13.41 -2.87
CA PHE A 101 -10.50 -13.08 -3.71
C PHE A 101 -10.52 -13.87 -5.02
N TYR A 102 -9.38 -14.36 -5.50
CA TYR A 102 -9.33 -15.28 -6.64
C TYR A 102 -9.99 -16.61 -6.29
N PHE A 103 -9.69 -17.22 -5.13
CA PHE A 103 -10.41 -18.43 -4.71
C PHE A 103 -11.90 -18.17 -4.50
N LEU A 104 -12.25 -17.03 -3.89
CA LEU A 104 -13.64 -16.63 -3.72
C LEU A 104 -14.34 -16.49 -5.08
N TYR A 105 -13.67 -15.95 -6.10
CA TYR A 105 -14.19 -15.84 -7.45
C TYR A 105 -14.43 -17.20 -8.11
N GLN A 106 -13.56 -18.19 -7.87
CA GLN A 106 -13.76 -19.55 -8.38
C GLN A 106 -15.02 -20.21 -7.78
N LEU A 107 -15.34 -19.91 -6.52
CA LEU A 107 -16.53 -20.43 -5.85
C LEU A 107 -17.80 -19.64 -6.21
N LEU A 108 -17.68 -18.32 -6.35
CA LEU A 108 -18.79 -17.40 -6.59
C LEU A 108 -18.40 -16.39 -7.68
N PRO A 109 -18.47 -16.77 -8.98
CA PRO A 109 -18.10 -15.88 -10.07
C PRO A 109 -18.99 -14.63 -10.10
N ASN A 110 -18.39 -13.47 -9.83
CA ASN A 110 -19.11 -12.21 -9.78
C ASN A 110 -18.21 -11.04 -10.24
N ALA A 111 -18.78 -10.10 -11.01
CA ALA A 111 -18.08 -8.91 -11.48
C ALA A 111 -17.54 -8.00 -10.35
N TYR A 112 -18.21 -7.94 -9.19
CA TYR A 112 -17.71 -7.17 -8.05
C TYR A 112 -16.42 -7.78 -7.48
N ILE A 113 -16.36 -9.11 -7.38
CA ILE A 113 -15.17 -9.84 -6.92
C ILE A 113 -14.06 -9.73 -7.95
N SER A 114 -14.37 -9.87 -9.24
CA SER A 114 -13.36 -9.72 -10.30
C SER A 114 -12.73 -8.33 -10.31
N LEU A 115 -13.49 -7.26 -10.04
CA LEU A 115 -12.93 -5.91 -9.88
C LEU A 115 -11.94 -5.81 -8.71
N VAL A 116 -12.23 -6.46 -7.58
CA VAL A 116 -11.30 -6.51 -6.44
C VAL A 116 -10.01 -7.23 -6.84
N VAL A 117 -10.13 -8.39 -7.49
CA VAL A 117 -8.98 -9.16 -7.98
C VAL A 117 -8.15 -8.34 -8.98
N LEU A 118 -8.79 -7.76 -10.00
CA LEU A 118 -8.12 -7.00 -11.05
C LEU A 118 -7.42 -5.74 -10.50
N TYR A 119 -8.09 -4.96 -9.65
CA TYR A 119 -7.51 -3.73 -9.10
C TYR A 119 -6.34 -4.04 -8.14
N ASN A 120 -6.47 -5.03 -7.26
CA ASN A 120 -5.36 -5.41 -6.37
C ASN A 120 -4.20 -6.04 -7.14
N SER A 121 -4.48 -6.78 -8.22
CA SER A 121 -3.45 -7.33 -9.11
C SER A 121 -2.68 -6.21 -9.81
N TRP A 122 -3.40 -5.23 -10.35
CA TRP A 122 -2.79 -4.04 -10.94
C TRP A 122 -1.95 -3.28 -9.91
N LEU A 123 -2.47 -3.03 -8.71
CA LEU A 123 -1.76 -2.30 -7.65
C LEU A 123 -0.52 -3.07 -7.15
N PHE A 124 -0.59 -4.40 -7.08
CA PHE A 124 0.57 -5.27 -6.80
C PHE A 124 1.65 -5.15 -7.87
N ILE A 125 1.28 -5.34 -9.14
CA ILE A 125 2.21 -5.29 -10.28
C ILE A 125 2.87 -3.92 -10.37
N MET A 126 2.08 -2.84 -10.33
CA MET A 126 2.60 -1.49 -10.44
C MET A 126 3.58 -1.16 -9.30
N ASN A 127 3.30 -1.58 -8.07
CA ASN A 127 4.21 -1.27 -6.98
C ASN A 127 5.45 -2.17 -6.93
N ILE A 128 5.46 -3.34 -7.60
CA ILE A 128 6.68 -4.15 -7.73
C ILE A 128 7.60 -3.65 -8.85
N ILE A 129 7.02 -3.09 -9.93
CA ILE A 129 7.82 -2.58 -11.04
C ILE A 129 8.62 -1.35 -10.59
N PRO A 130 9.95 -1.33 -10.76
CA PRO A 130 10.80 -0.25 -10.28
C PRO A 130 10.73 0.98 -11.19
N PHE A 131 9.72 1.82 -11.00
CA PHE A 131 9.62 3.11 -11.69
C PHE A 131 9.60 4.31 -10.74
N LYS A 132 9.90 5.48 -11.30
CA LYS A 132 9.86 6.78 -10.63
C LYS A 132 9.19 7.79 -11.57
N ILE A 133 8.13 8.44 -11.12
CA ILE A 133 7.44 9.50 -11.85
C ILE A 133 7.56 10.79 -11.05
N GLY A 134 8.33 11.75 -11.57
CA GLY A 134 8.63 13.00 -10.87
C GLY A 134 9.31 12.76 -9.51
N LYS A 135 8.64 13.13 -8.42
CA LYS A 135 9.11 12.90 -7.04
C LYS A 135 8.62 11.60 -6.41
N GLN A 136 7.64 10.94 -7.03
CA GLN A 136 7.06 9.70 -6.53
C GLN A 136 7.87 8.49 -7.00
N ARG A 137 8.07 7.53 -6.09
CA ARG A 137 8.80 6.29 -6.32
C ARG A 137 7.86 5.14 -6.01
N SER A 138 7.83 4.13 -6.87
CA SER A 138 7.23 2.84 -6.55
C SER A 138 7.99 2.13 -5.43
N ASP A 139 7.35 1.17 -4.76
CA ASP A 139 8.01 0.35 -3.76
C ASP A 139 9.15 -0.48 -4.34
N GLY A 140 8.93 -1.03 -5.54
CA GLY A 140 9.92 -1.76 -6.32
C GLY A 140 11.18 -0.94 -6.57
N TYR A 141 11.02 0.36 -6.84
CA TYR A 141 12.16 1.26 -7.00
C TYR A 141 12.95 1.40 -5.67
N ILE A 142 12.25 1.50 -4.54
CA ILE A 142 12.90 1.58 -3.22
C ILE A 142 13.62 0.27 -2.92
N ILE A 143 12.98 -0.87 -3.13
CA ILE A 143 13.54 -2.21 -2.91
C ILE A 143 14.85 -2.36 -3.70
N ILE A 144 14.81 -2.13 -5.01
CA ILE A 144 15.98 -2.28 -5.87
C ILE A 144 17.10 -1.32 -5.47
N ARG A 145 16.77 -0.06 -5.18
CA ARG A 145 17.77 0.92 -4.74
C ARG A 145 18.50 0.47 -3.48
N GLU A 146 17.77 -0.05 -2.48
CA GLU A 146 18.38 -0.49 -1.22
C GLU A 146 19.18 -1.80 -1.39
N ILE A 147 18.78 -2.68 -2.31
CA ILE A 147 19.58 -3.86 -2.71
C ILE A 147 20.92 -3.43 -3.31
N PHE A 148 20.90 -2.51 -4.29
CA PHE A 148 22.14 -1.98 -4.88
C PHE A 148 23.01 -1.29 -3.82
N ARG A 149 22.42 -0.45 -2.97
CA ARG A 149 23.16 0.23 -1.88
C ARG A 149 23.91 -0.76 -1.00
N LYS A 150 23.25 -1.86 -0.59
CA LYS A 150 23.85 -2.92 0.21
C LYS A 150 25.06 -3.57 -0.47
N MET A 151 24.97 -3.84 -1.78
CA MET A 151 26.08 -4.43 -2.55
C MET A 151 27.31 -3.52 -2.59
N TYR A 152 27.13 -2.20 -2.69
CA TYR A 152 28.25 -1.25 -2.72
C TYR A 152 28.87 -0.97 -1.35
N THR A 153 28.10 -1.01 -0.26
CA THR A 153 28.62 -0.80 1.11
C THR A 153 29.23 -2.05 1.74
N SER A 154 29.06 -3.21 1.13
CA SER A 154 29.62 -4.50 1.59
C SER A 154 30.94 -4.87 0.89
N ARG A 155 31.45 -4.00 0.03
CA ARG A 155 32.82 -4.04 -0.51
C ARG A 155 33.67 -3.01 0.22
#